data_AF-A0ABD2YRB4-F1
#
_entry.id   AF-A0ABD2YRB4-F1
#
_cell.length_a   1.000
_cell.length_b   1.000
_cell.length_c   1.000
_cell.angle_alpha   90.00
_cell.angle_beta   90.00
_cell.angle_gamma   90.00
#
_symmetry.space_group_name_H-M   'P 1'
#
loop_
_entity.id
_entity.type
_entity.pdbx_description
1 polymer ?
#
loop_
_entity_poly.entity_id
_entity_poly.type
_entity_poly.pdbx_seq_one_letter_code
_entity_poly.pdbx_strand_id
1 'polypeptide(L)' 'MNIPVPVGEEVGPKVVRLLYFVGAGFLCTAAINKWRDLEKKANIQKQQKELLENSSAKPNAVQNAME' A
#
# COMPACT_ATOMS: atom_id res chain seq x y z
N MET A 1 -13.49 47.17 26.32
CA MET A 1 -14.50 46.17 26.71
C MET A 1 -13.95 44.82 26.32
N ASN A 2 -13.34 44.08 27.26
CA ASN A 2 -12.79 42.75 26.96
C ASN A 2 -13.96 41.77 26.86
N ILE A 3 -14.25 41.31 25.64
CA ILE A 3 -15.25 40.27 25.40
C ILE A 3 -14.65 38.95 25.92
N PRO A 4 -15.29 38.26 26.88
CA PRO A 4 -14.83 36.95 27.32
C PRO A 4 -15.07 35.96 26.17
N VAL A 5 -13.99 35.54 25.51
CA VAL A 5 -14.02 34.42 24.56
C VAL A 5 -14.24 33.12 25.35
N PRO A 6 -15.13 32.22 24.87
CA PRO A 6 -15.35 30.95 25.53
C PRO A 6 -14.08 30.09 25.44
N VAL A 7 -13.68 29.51 26.57
CA VAL A 7 -12.46 28.68 26.81
C VAL A 7 -12.33 27.46 25.86
N GLY A 8 -13.31 27.23 24.99
CA GLY A 8 -13.33 26.17 23.98
C GLY A 8 -12.76 26.55 22.60
N GLU A 9 -12.60 27.83 22.28
CA GLU A 9 -12.20 28.27 20.93
C GLU A 9 -10.68 28.14 20.67
N GLU A 10 -9.89 28.18 21.74
CA GLU A 10 -8.42 28.15 21.71
C GLU A 10 -7.80 26.74 21.67
N VAL A 11 -8.60 25.70 21.95
CA VAL A 11 -8.17 24.29 21.90
C VAL A 11 -8.38 23.65 20.53
N GLY A 12 -9.32 24.15 19.72
CA GLY A 12 -9.62 23.61 18.39
C GLY A 12 -8.40 23.52 17.48
N PRO A 13 -7.64 24.62 17.26
CA PRO A 13 -6.47 24.60 16.38
C PRO A 13 -5.34 23.67 16.85
N LYS A 14 -5.19 23.50 18.17
CA LYS A 14 -4.16 22.62 18.76
C LYS A 14 -4.49 21.14 18.54
N VAL A 15 -5.75 20.77 18.73
CA VAL A 15 -6.24 19.40 18.51
C VAL A 15 -6.21 19.04 17.02
N VAL A 16 -6.60 19.96 16.13
CA VAL A 16 -6.52 19.74 14.68
C VAL A 16 -5.08 19.50 14.23
N ARG A 17 -4.12 20.30 14.73
CA ARG A 17 -2.69 20.09 14.44
C ARG A 17 -2.21 18.73 14.97
N LEU A 18 -2.61 18.35 16.18
CA LEU A 18 -2.27 17.05 16.75
C LEU A 18 -2.80 15.89 15.88
N LEU A 19 -4.06 15.94 15.48
CA LEU A 19 -4.67 14.95 14.60
C LEU A 19 -4.01 14.91 13.22
N TYR A 20 -3.57 16.05 12.70
CA TYR A 20 -2.82 16.11 11.45
C TYR A 20 -1.47 15.38 11.55
N PHE A 21 -0.69 15.62 12.60
CA PHE A 21 0.59 14.93 12.80
C PHE A 21 0.41 13.43 13.07
N VAL A 22 -0.56 13.06 13.90
CA VAL A 22 -0.88 11.65 14.17
C VAL A 22 -1.38 10.95 12.91
N GLY A 23 -2.27 11.60 12.15
CA GLY A 23 -2.77 11.09 10.87
C GLY A 23 -1.67 10.91 9.84
N ALA A 24 -0.75 11.87 9.72
CA ALA A 24 0.39 11.78 8.80
C ALA A 24 1.34 10.63 9.19
N GLY A 25 1.66 10.46 10.47
CA GLY A 25 2.50 9.36 10.95
C GLY A 25 1.86 7.98 10.75
N PHE A 26 0.56 7.88 11.02
CA PHE A 26 -0.20 6.65 10.80
C PHE A 26 -0.27 6.27 9.32
N LEU A 27 -0.61 7.24 8.45
CA LEU A 27 -0.70 7.03 7.01
C LEU A 27 0.66 6.64 6.41
N CYS A 28 1.75 7.26 6.89
CA CYS A 28 3.11 6.92 6.46
C CYS A 28 3.47 5.48 6.83
N THR A 29 3.22 5.08 8.08
CA THR A 29 3.49 3.70 8.55
C THR A 29 2.63 2.68 7.80
N ALA A 30 1.35 2.99 7.59
CA ALA A 30 0.44 2.14 6.83
C ALA A 30 0.87 2.02 5.36
N ALA A 31 1.34 3.10 4.75
CA ALA A 31 1.83 3.11 3.37
C ALA A 31 3.08 2.23 3.22
N ILE A 32 4.02 2.25 4.16
CA ILE A 32 5.20 1.38 4.13
C ILE A 32 4.78 -0.09 4.20
N ASN A 33 3.86 -0.44 5.11
CA ASN A 33 3.37 -1.82 5.21
C ASN A 33 2.65 -2.25 3.93
N LYS A 34 1.81 -1.37 3.36
CA LYS A 34 1.09 -1.61 2.10
C LYS A 34 2.02 -1.74 0.90
N TRP A 35 3.08 -0.93 0.83
CA TRP A 35 4.04 -0.92 -0.27
C TRP A 35 4.81 -2.23 -0.35
N ARG A 36 5.24 -2.77 0.79
CA ARG A 36 5.92 -4.08 0.86
C ARG A 36 5.05 -5.22 0.35
N ASP A 37 3.75 -5.20 0.69
CA ASP A 37 2.80 -6.19 0.17
C ASP A 37 2.57 -6.04 -1.34
N LEU A 38 2.51 -4.81 -1.84
CA LEU A 38 2.36 -4.54 -3.27
C LEU A 38 3.61 -4.97 -4.07
N GLU A 39 4.81 -4.70 -3.56
CA GLU A 39 6.07 -5.14 -4.20
C GLU A 39 6.16 -6.66 -4.25
N LYS A 40 5.84 -7.35 -3.16
CA LYS A 40 5.80 -8.82 -3.13
C LYS A 40 4.81 -9.38 -4.15
N LYS A 41 3.60 -8.82 -4.22
CA LYS A 41 2.58 -9.24 -5.19
C LYS A 41 2.99 -8.95 -6.63
N ALA A 42 3.66 -7.82 -6.88
CA ALA A 42 4.18 -7.50 -8.21
C ALA A 42 5.24 -8.51 -8.65
N ASN A 43 6.15 -8.91 -7.75
CA ASN A 43 7.17 -9.90 -8.05
C ASN A 43 6.59 -11.29 -8.31
N ILE A 44 5.64 -11.73 -7.48
CA ILE A 44 4.94 -13.01 -7.65
C ILE A 44 4.16 -13.04 -8.97
N GLN A 45 3.49 -11.94 -9.34
CA GLN A 45 2.78 -11.85 -10.62
C GLN A 45 3.72 -11.90 -11.82
N LYS A 46 4.91 -11.29 -11.75
CA LYS A 46 5.92 -11.42 -12.80
C LYS A 46 6.37 -12.86 -12.96
N GLN A 47 6.68 -13.54 -11.86
CA GLN A 47 7.10 -14.94 -11.88
C GLN A 47 5.99 -15.88 -12.37
N GLN A 48 4.73 -15.66 -11.97
CA GLN A 48 3.61 -16.44 -12.51
C GLN A 48 3.42 -16.22 -14.01
N LYS A 49 3.56 -14.98 -14.49
CA LYS A 49 3.40 -14.68 -15.91
C LYS A 49 4.51 -15.32 -16.74
N GLU A 50 5.74 -15.28 -16.26
CA GLU A 50 6.88 -15.94 -16.89
C GLU A 50 6.73 -17.47 -16.90
N LEU A 51 6.28 -18.06 -15.78
CA LEU A 51 6.01 -19.50 -15.70
C LEU A 51 4.87 -19.94 -16.63
N LEU A 52 3.80 -19.13 -16.73
CA LEU A 52 2.66 -19.39 -17.63
C LEU A 52 3.08 -19.27 -19.11
N GLU A 53 3.87 -18.25 -19.46
CA GLU A 53 4.39 -18.04 -20.81
C GLU A 53 5.36 -19.17 -21.22
N ASN A 54 6.26 -19.58 -20.32
CA ASN A 54 7.17 -20.70 -20.56
C ASN A 54 6.41 -22.04 -20.65
N SER A 55 5.38 -22.24 -19.82
CA SER A 55 4.54 -23.44 -19.87
C SER A 55 3.64 -23.49 -21.09
N SER A 56 3.23 -22.36 -21.65
CA SER A 56 2.45 -22.25 -22.90
C SER A 56 3.30 -22.38 -24.16
N ALA A 57 4.60 -22.08 -24.10
CA ALA A 57 5.55 -22.34 -25.19
C ALA A 57 6.04 -23.81 -25.21
N LYS A 58 5.94 -24.52 -24.09
CA LYS A 58 6.44 -25.89 -23.91
C LYS A 58 5.40 -27.04 -23.85
N PRO A 59 4.10 -26.91 -24.18
CA PRO A 59 3.23 -28.08 -24.16
C PRO A 59 3.47 -28.99 -25.38
N ASN A 60 3.97 -28.43 -26.50
CA ASN A 60 4.16 -29.18 -27.75
C ASN A 60 5.51 -29.92 -27.82
N ALA A 61 6.54 -29.49 -27.09
CA ALA A 61 7.85 -30.15 -27.11
C ALA A 61 7.90 -31.41 -26.24
N VAL A 62 7.08 -31.46 -25.18
CA VAL A 62 7.00 -32.63 -24.29
C VAL A 62 6.12 -33.72 -24.89
N GLN A 63 5.09 -33.35 -25.67
CA GLN A 63 4.21 -34.31 -26.35
C GLN A 63 4.90 -35.02 -27.53
N ASN A 64 5.75 -34.32 -28.27
CA ASN A 64 6.48 -34.89 -29.42
C ASN A 64 7.72 -35.73 -29.03
N ALA A 65 8.12 -35.74 -27.75
CA ALA A 65 9.24 -36.55 -27.26
C ALA A 65 8.78 -37.88 -26.61
N MET A 66 7.45 -38.05 -26.49
CA MET A 66 6.83 -39.27 -25.95
C MET A 66 6.05 -40.06 -27.01
N GLU A 67 6.00 -39.57 -28.26
CA GLU A 67 5.55 -40.32 -29.43
C GLU A 67 6.73 -40.96 -30.17
#